data_AF-A0A3D2R5E9-F1
#
_entry.id   AF-A0A3D2R5E9-F1
#
_cell.length_a   1.000
_cell.length_b   1.000
_cell.length_c   1.000
_cell.angle_alpha   90.00
_cell.angle_beta   90.00
_cell.angle_gamma   90.00
#
_symmetry.space_group_name_H-M   'P 1'
#
loop_
_entity.id
_entity.type
_entity.pdbx_description
1 polymer ?
#
loop_
_entity_poly.entity_id
_entity_poly.type
_entity_poly.pdbx_seq_one_letter_code
_entity_poly.pdbx_strand_id
1 'polypeptide(L)' 'MSQTIIDSNFNFPGQISVYKGKVREVYRLEGDILVMVATDRLSAFDVVMPKGIPYKGQMLNQIATKMMA' A
#
# COMPACT_ATOMS: atom_id res chain seq x y z
N MET A 1 -2.54 6.16 20.83
CA MET A 1 -1.59 6.54 19.77
C MET A 1 -2.09 5.97 18.46
N SER A 2 -2.32 6.80 17.44
CA SER A 2 -2.81 6.30 16.17
C SER A 2 -1.64 5.78 15.34
N GLN A 3 -1.55 4.46 15.21
CA GLN A 3 -0.47 3.78 14.48
C GLN A 3 -0.77 3.85 12.98
N THR A 4 -0.03 4.66 12.24
CA THR A 4 -0.12 4.77 10.78
C THR A 4 0.79 3.75 10.10
N ILE A 5 0.31 3.11 9.03
CA ILE A 5 1.15 2.24 8.20
C ILE A 5 1.85 3.08 7.13
N ILE A 6 3.06 3.55 7.41
CA ILE A 6 3.84 4.36 6.45
C ILE A 6 4.83 3.54 5.60
N ASP A 7 5.17 2.34 6.06
CA ASP A 7 6.02 1.38 5.35
C ASP A 7 5.56 -0.03 5.71
N SER A 8 5.80 -1.00 4.82
CA SER A 8 5.60 -2.41 5.14
C SER A 8 6.83 -3.26 4.80
N ASN A 9 6.98 -4.38 5.51
CA ASN A 9 8.07 -5.32 5.30
C ASN A 9 7.53 -6.76 5.32
N PHE A 10 6.58 -7.03 4.44
CA PHE A 10 6.03 -8.37 4.28
C PHE A 10 6.98 -9.25 3.46
N ASN A 11 6.95 -10.54 3.73
CA ASN A 11 7.63 -11.56 2.94
C ASN A 11 6.60 -12.61 2.58
N PHE A 12 6.20 -12.64 1.30
CA PHE A 12 5.22 -13.60 0.82
C PHE A 12 5.91 -14.84 0.21
N PRO A 13 5.31 -16.03 0.32
CA PRO A 13 5.77 -17.20 -0.43
C PRO A 13 5.76 -16.94 -1.94
N GLY A 14 6.82 -17.36 -2.63
CA GLY A 14 6.95 -17.14 -4.09
C GLY A 14 7.13 -15.67 -4.48
N GLN A 15 7.55 -14.79 -3.57
CA GLN A 15 7.83 -13.39 -3.89
C GLN A 15 9.05 -13.22 -4.80
N ILE A 16 8.84 -12.60 -5.95
CA ILE A 16 9.87 -12.30 -6.95
C ILE A 16 10.50 -10.93 -6.69
N SER A 17 9.69 -9.92 -6.41
CA SER A 17 10.18 -8.55 -6.19
C SER A 17 9.17 -7.69 -5.43
N VAL A 18 9.66 -6.58 -4.88
CA VAL A 18 8.84 -5.56 -4.23
C VAL A 18 9.15 -4.19 -4.84
N TYR A 19 8.10 -3.43 -5.15
CA TYR A 19 8.18 -2.04 -5.58
C TYR A 19 7.42 -1.15 -4.59
N LYS A 20 8.11 -0.17 -4.00
CA LYS A 20 7.53 0.79 -3.07
C LYS A 20 7.26 2.11 -3.79
N GLY A 21 6.01 2.35 -4.16
CA GLY A 21 5.56 3.62 -4.74
C GLY A 21 5.33 4.71 -3.67
N LYS A 22 4.71 5.84 -4.07
CA LYS A 22 4.40 6.96 -3.16
C LYS A 22 3.42 6.58 -2.04
N VAL A 23 2.38 5.81 -2.39
CA VAL A 23 1.25 5.47 -1.47
C VAL A 23 0.86 3.99 -1.48
N ARG A 24 1.39 3.20 -2.42
CA ARG A 24 1.16 1.76 -2.52
C ARG A 24 2.48 1.03 -2.64
N GLU A 25 2.51 -0.18 -2.10
CA GLU A 25 3.58 -1.14 -2.29
C GLU A 25 3.03 -2.31 -3.09
N VAL A 26 3.82 -2.78 -4.06
CA VAL A 26 3.43 -3.84 -4.98
C VAL A 26 4.42 -4.97 -4.82
N TYR A 27 3.93 -6.13 -4.39
CA TYR A 27 4.69 -7.35 -4.26
C TYR A 27 4.33 -8.24 -5.45
N ARG A 28 5.32 -8.55 -6.29
CA ARG A 28 5.14 -9.49 -7.40
C ARG A 28 5.44 -10.89 -6.90
N LEU A 29 4.49 -11.80 -7.08
CA LEU A 29 4.65 -13.21 -6.78
C LEU A 29 4.75 -14.02 -8.08
N GLU A 30 5.13 -15.29 -7.95
CA GLU A 30 5.02 -16.28 -9.01
C GLU A 30 3.59 -16.42 -9.53
N GLY A 31 3.44 -16.94 -10.75
CA GLY A 31 2.14 -17.13 -11.39
C GLY A 31 1.45 -15.83 -11.83
N ASP A 32 2.22 -14.77 -12.08
CA ASP A 32 1.74 -13.44 -12.47
C ASP A 32 0.73 -12.80 -11.49
N ILE A 33 0.86 -13.13 -10.21
CA ILE A 33 0.08 -12.55 -9.12
C ILE A 33 0.74 -11.28 -8.60
N LEU A 34 -0.06 -10.23 -8.40
CA LEU A 34 0.35 -8.99 -7.74
C LEU A 34 -0.42 -8.81 -6.43
N VAL A 35 0.30 -8.61 -5.33
CA VAL A 35 -0.27 -8.17 -4.05
C VAL A 35 -0.01 -6.69 -3.89
N MET A 36 -1.09 -5.90 -3.83
CA MET A 36 -1.03 -4.45 -3.63
C MET A 36 -1.38 -4.09 -2.19
N VAL A 37 -0.48 -3.41 -1.50
CA VAL A 37 -0.69 -2.89 -0.15
C VAL A 37 -0.90 -1.38 -0.23
N ALA A 38 -2.08 -0.90 0.17
CA ALA A 38 -2.38 0.52 0.29
C ALA A 38 -1.92 1.05 1.67
N THR A 39 -0.96 1.97 1.66
CA THR A 39 -0.38 2.56 2.89
C THR A 39 -1.14 3.82 3.33
N ASP A 40 -0.86 4.29 4.55
CA ASP A 40 -1.35 5.54 5.10
C ASP A 40 -0.55 6.77 4.63
N ARG A 41 0.49 6.58 3.81
CA ARG A 41 1.25 7.68 3.20
C ARG A 41 0.37 8.55 2.33
N LEU A 42 0.58 9.87 2.44
CA LEU A 42 -0.06 10.90 1.64
C LEU A 42 1.00 11.58 0.79
N SER A 43 0.67 11.91 -0.45
CA SER A 43 1.53 12.74 -1.31
C SER A 43 0.74 13.91 -1.88
N ALA A 44 1.39 15.07 -1.97
CA ALA A 44 0.89 16.24 -2.69
C ALA A 44 2.08 17.00 -3.29
N PHE A 45 1.87 17.66 -4.43
CA PHE A 45 2.93 18.39 -5.15
C PHE A 45 4.20 17.53 -5.36
N ASP A 46 4.01 16.28 -5.78
CA ASP A 46 5.05 15.27 -5.98
C ASP A 46 5.89 14.84 -4.76
N VAL A 47 5.60 15.36 -3.57
CA VAL A 47 6.31 15.02 -2.33
C VAL A 47 5.44 14.12 -1.45
N VAL A 48 6.07 13.09 -0.86
CA VAL A 48 5.45 12.25 0.17
C VAL A 48 5.58 12.95 1.52
N MET A 49 4.47 13.11 2.23
CA MET A 49 4.43 13.80 3.52
C MET A 49 5.05 12.93 4.63
N PRO A 50 5.72 13.54 5.63
CA PRO A 50 6.39 12.79 6.70
C PRO A 50 5.40 12.08 7.64
N LYS A 51 4.14 12.54 7.70
CA LYS A 51 3.09 11.98 8.55
C LYS A 51 1.99 11.34 7.69
N GLY A 52 1.68 10.08 7.98
CA GLY A 52 0.54 9.39 7.38
C GLY A 52 -0.81 9.84 7.95
N ILE A 53 -1.88 9.52 7.24
CA ILE A 53 -3.25 9.66 7.73
C ILE A 53 -3.73 8.28 8.19
N PRO A 54 -4.02 8.08 9.49
CA PRO A 54 -4.46 6.80 10.01
C PRO A 54 -5.66 6.23 9.25
N TYR A 55 -5.62 4.93 8.97
CA TYR A 55 -6.69 4.20 8.28
C TYR A 55 -6.97 4.63 6.84
N LYS A 56 -6.21 5.58 6.28
CA LYS A 56 -6.41 6.03 4.89
C LYS A 56 -6.21 4.87 3.92
N GLY A 57 -5.14 4.09 4.08
CA GLY A 57 -4.86 2.92 3.24
C GLY A 57 -6.01 1.91 3.26
N GLN A 58 -6.51 1.61 4.47
CA GLN A 58 -7.63 0.71 4.69
C GLN A 58 -8.91 1.21 4.01
N MET A 59 -9.31 2.47 4.25
CA MET A 59 -10.52 3.05 3.67
C MET A 59 -10.48 3.06 2.14
N LEU A 60 -9.34 3.47 1.55
CA LEU A 60 -9.18 3.48 0.10
C LEU A 60 -9.23 2.08 -0.50
N ASN A 61 -8.67 1.07 0.19
CA ASN A 61 -8.75 -0.32 -0.25
C ASN A 61 -10.20 -0.84 -0.24
N GLN A 62 -10.96 -0.54 0.83
CA GLN A 62 -12.38 -0.92 0.93
C GLN A 62 -13.24 -0.25 -0.15
N ILE A 63 -13.00 1.04 -0.42
CA ILE A 63 -13.68 1.75 -1.51
C ILE A 63 -13.37 1.07 -2.86
N ALA A 64 -12.11 0.74 -3.13
CA ALA A 64 -11.71 0.06 -4.35
C ALA A 64 -12.41 -1.30 -4.50
N THR A 65 -12.42 -2.13 -3.45
CA THR A 65 -13.16 -3.40 -3.45
C THR A 65 -14.64 -3.20 -3.75
N LYS A 66 -15.29 -2.20 -3.13
CA LYS A 66 -16.71 -1.92 -3.34
C LYS A 66 -17.03 -1.42 -4.74
N MET A 67 -16.15 -0.66 -5.37
CA MET A 67 -16.35 -0.10 -6.72
C MET A 67 -16.04 -1.10 -7.83
N MET A 68 -15.27 -2.16 -7.54
CA MET A 68 -14.93 -3.21 -8.50
C MET A 68 -15.92 -4.39 -8.52
N ALA A 69 -16.82 -4.45 -7.54
CA ALA A 69 -17.92 -5.40 -7.49
C ALA A 69 -19.11 -4.90 -8.33
#